data_AF-A0A819Y357-F1
#
_entry.id   AF-A0A819Y357-F1
#
_cell.length_a   1.000
_cell.length_b   1.000
_cell.length_c   1.000
_cell.angle_alpha   90.00
_cell.angle_beta   90.00
_cell.angle_gamma   90.00
#
_symmetry.space_group_name_H-M   'P 1'
#
loop_
_entity.id
_entity.type
_entity.pdbx_description
1 polymer ?
#
loop_
_entity_poly.entity_id
_entity_poly.type
_entity_poly.pdbx_seq_one_letter_code
_entity_poly.pdbx_strand_id
1 'polypeptide(L)'
;MIGGPNTTVEIDESLFSRRKNHAGRILPQQWLLGGICRETRECFMETVPDRSAATLLPIIINQVRPGTTIITDEWRAYRRLAVSGFAHLTVNHKYNFVDPQSEAHTQNIERAWRSPKDENRQMNGTDRNFIDSYLCEHIWGTRLNGRDPFDAILDDIAGFLSSEN
;
A
#
# COMPACT_ATOMS: atom_id res chain seq x y z
N MET A 1 -1.75 -6.22 10.06
CA MET A 1 -1.06 -7.08 9.07
C MET A 1 -2.07 -7.69 8.11
N ILE A 2 -1.74 -7.71 6.83
CA ILE A 2 -2.52 -8.32 5.75
C ILE A 2 -1.87 -9.64 5.27
N GLY A 3 -2.61 -10.45 4.51
CA GLY A 3 -2.13 -11.73 4.01
C GLY A 3 -2.15 -12.86 5.04
N GLY A 4 -1.29 -13.86 4.87
CA GLY A 4 -1.19 -15.10 5.65
C GLY A 4 -0.87 -16.32 4.77
N PRO A 5 -0.75 -17.51 5.36
CA PRO A 5 -0.55 -18.75 4.61
C PRO A 5 -1.59 -18.92 3.49
N ASN A 6 -1.13 -19.35 2.31
CA ASN A 6 -1.94 -19.53 1.10
C ASN A 6 -2.60 -18.26 0.54
N THR A 7 -2.07 -17.08 0.87
CA THR A 7 -2.53 -15.81 0.29
C THR A 7 -1.42 -15.11 -0.48
N THR A 8 -1.81 -14.14 -1.29
CA THR A 8 -0.93 -13.41 -2.18
C THR A 8 -1.06 -11.91 -1.94
N VAL A 9 0.04 -11.24 -1.61
CA VAL A 9 0.07 -9.79 -1.43
C VAL A 9 0.90 -9.16 -2.54
N GLU A 10 0.27 -8.28 -3.33
CA GLU A 10 0.94 -7.43 -4.31
C GLU A 10 1.46 -6.18 -3.60
N ILE A 11 2.72 -5.82 -3.82
CA ILE A 11 3.38 -4.64 -3.22
C ILE A 11 3.98 -3.79 -4.32
N ASP A 12 3.79 -2.47 -4.22
CA ASP A 12 4.29 -1.49 -5.18
C ASP A 12 4.54 -0.13 -4.49
N GLU A 13 5.42 0.68 -5.09
CA GLU A 13 5.69 2.04 -4.65
C GLU A 13 5.04 3.08 -5.56
N SER A 14 4.46 4.10 -4.93
CA SER A 14 3.88 5.22 -5.66
C SER A 14 4.44 6.56 -5.23
N LEU A 15 4.74 7.39 -6.23
CA LEU A 15 5.03 8.81 -5.99
C LEU A 15 3.72 9.61 -6.01
N PHE A 16 3.35 10.19 -4.87
CA PHE A 16 2.08 10.91 -4.69
C PHE A 16 2.12 12.36 -5.20
N SER A 17 3.30 12.95 -5.25
CA SER A 17 3.49 14.35 -5.65
C SER A 17 4.54 14.43 -6.74
N ARG A 18 4.12 14.16 -7.97
CA ARG A 18 4.95 14.34 -9.16
C ARG A 18 4.60 15.66 -9.84
N ARG A 19 5.62 16.48 -10.02
CA ARG A 19 5.62 17.67 -10.89
C ARG A 19 4.92 17.39 -12.23
N LYS A 20 3.87 18.13 -12.55
CA LYS A 20 3.43 18.34 -13.93
C LYS A 20 3.64 19.82 -14.26
N ASN A 21 4.49 20.09 -15.26
CA ASN A 21 4.57 21.36 -16.01
C ASN A 21 5.36 22.57 -15.46
N HIS A 22 6.42 22.41 -14.64
CA HIS A 22 7.33 23.54 -14.26
C HIS A 22 6.63 24.80 -13.68
N ALA A 23 5.34 24.74 -13.36
CA ALA A 23 4.50 25.88 -12.99
C ALA A 23 3.69 25.53 -11.75
N GLY A 24 3.46 26.52 -10.88
CA GLY A 24 2.70 26.36 -9.63
C GLY A 24 3.56 26.10 -8.38
N ARG A 25 2.88 25.84 -7.26
CA ARG A 25 3.46 25.64 -5.92
C ARG A 25 4.39 24.42 -5.90
N ILE A 26 5.61 24.59 -5.40
CA ILE A 26 6.58 23.51 -5.23
C ILE A 26 6.21 22.71 -3.98
N LEU A 27 5.77 21.48 -4.17
CA LEU A 27 5.55 20.51 -3.11
C LEU A 27 6.68 19.45 -3.20
N PRO A 28 7.49 19.25 -2.14
CA PRO A 28 8.39 18.10 -2.05
C PRO A 28 7.72 16.77 -2.41
N GLN A 29 8.49 15.92 -3.09
CA GLN A 29 8.06 14.57 -3.44
C GLN A 29 7.81 13.75 -2.18
N GLN A 30 6.73 12.96 -2.17
CA GLN A 30 6.45 11.99 -1.12
C GLN A 30 6.31 10.62 -1.77
N TRP A 31 7.11 9.66 -1.31
CA TRP A 31 6.99 8.26 -1.67
C TRP A 31 6.00 7.58 -0.74
N LEU A 32 5.23 6.65 -1.29
CA LEU A 32 4.41 5.73 -0.54
C LEU A 32 4.80 4.31 -0.91
N LEU A 33 4.72 3.44 0.08
CA LEU A 33 4.69 2.00 -0.09
C LEU A 33 3.27 1.52 0.17
N GLY A 34 2.76 0.62 -0.65
CA GLY A 34 1.46 0.01 -0.41
C GLY A 34 1.45 -1.45 -0.79
N GLY A 35 0.53 -2.18 -0.16
CA GLY A 35 0.29 -3.57 -0.48
C GLY A 35 -1.18 -3.91 -0.41
N ILE A 36 -1.62 -4.84 -1.26
CA ILE A 36 -2.99 -5.35 -1.29
C ILE A 36 -2.98 -6.88 -1.35
N CYS A 37 -3.78 -7.50 -0.48
CA CYS A 37 -4.05 -8.93 -0.51
C CYS A 37 -5.06 -9.23 -1.62
N ARG A 38 -4.73 -10.15 -2.53
CA ARG A 38 -5.62 -10.53 -3.64
C ARG A 38 -6.91 -11.15 -3.13
N GLU A 39 -6.79 -12.00 -2.13
CA GLU A 39 -7.88 -12.84 -1.62
C GLU A 39 -8.79 -12.06 -0.67
N THR A 40 -8.25 -11.26 0.25
CA THR A 40 -9.04 -10.53 1.26
C THR A 40 -9.38 -9.11 0.85
N ARG A 41 -8.70 -8.55 -0.16
CA ARG A 41 -8.77 -7.14 -0.58
C ARG A 41 -8.31 -6.14 0.48
N GLU A 42 -7.83 -6.62 1.63
CA GLU A 42 -7.21 -5.77 2.64
C GLU A 42 -5.94 -5.14 2.08
N CYS A 43 -5.73 -3.87 2.40
CA CYS A 43 -4.54 -3.14 1.98
C CYS A 43 -3.91 -2.36 3.13
N PHE A 44 -2.65 -1.98 2.91
CA PHE A 44 -1.96 -0.94 3.67
C PHE A 44 -1.35 0.07 2.69
N MET A 45 -1.22 1.31 3.13
CA MET A 45 -0.50 2.37 2.42
C MET A 45 0.20 3.23 3.48
N GLU A 46 1.50 3.43 3.31
CA GLU A 46 2.33 4.18 4.26
C GLU A 46 3.24 5.15 3.53
N THR A 47 3.45 6.33 4.11
CA THR A 47 4.46 7.26 3.60
C THR A 47 5.85 6.76 3.96
N VAL A 48 6.78 6.90 3.02
CA VAL A 48 8.18 6.50 3.21
C VAL A 48 9.12 7.63 2.78
N PRO A 49 10.24 7.85 3.50
CA PRO A 49 11.20 8.90 3.16
C PRO A 49 11.91 8.61 1.83
N ASP A 50 12.17 7.34 1.57
CA ASP A 50 12.77 6.86 0.33
C ASP A 50 12.31 5.44 0.03
N ARG A 51 12.71 4.97 -1.14
CA ARG A 51 12.41 3.63 -1.65
C ARG A 51 13.55 2.64 -1.37
N SER A 52 14.48 2.94 -0.46
CA SER A 52 15.61 2.03 -0.20
C SER A 52 15.14 0.73 0.44
N ALA A 53 15.87 -0.37 0.21
CA ALA A 53 15.58 -1.66 0.85
C ALA A 53 15.57 -1.56 2.39
N ALA A 54 16.41 -0.69 2.95
CA ALA A 54 16.49 -0.47 4.39
C ALA A 54 15.21 0.16 4.95
N THR A 55 14.50 0.96 4.14
CA THR A 55 13.21 1.57 4.47
C THR A 55 12.06 0.60 4.24
N LEU A 56 12.01 -0.06 3.08
CA LEU A 56 10.83 -0.81 2.66
C LEU A 56 10.71 -2.18 3.36
N LEU A 57 11.82 -2.91 3.54
CA LEU A 57 11.77 -4.27 4.07
C LEU A 57 11.18 -4.34 5.49
N PRO A 58 11.57 -3.47 6.46
CA PRO A 58 10.96 -3.49 7.79
C PRO A 58 9.46 -3.24 7.75
N ILE A 59 8.99 -2.33 6.90
CA ILE A 59 7.56 -2.03 6.74
C ILE A 59 6.82 -3.26 6.22
N ILE A 60 7.35 -3.91 5.17
CA ILE A 60 6.75 -5.13 4.62
C ILE A 60 6.67 -6.23 5.67
N ILE A 61 7.75 -6.46 6.45
CA ILE A 61 7.78 -7.45 7.52
C ILE A 61 6.73 -7.15 8.60
N ASN A 62 6.52 -5.87 8.93
CA ASN A 62 5.53 -5.45 9.93
C ASN A 62 4.09 -5.45 9.40
N GLN A 63 3.89 -5.32 8.09
CA GLN A 63 2.57 -5.23 7.48
C GLN A 63 2.07 -6.53 6.87
N VAL A 64 2.95 -7.46 6.50
CA VAL A 64 2.59 -8.70 5.80
C VAL A 64 2.81 -9.91 6.70
N ARG A 65 1.77 -10.73 6.89
CA ARG A 65 1.85 -11.91 7.77
C ARG A 65 2.85 -12.95 7.20
N PRO A 66 3.65 -13.63 8.05
CA PRO A 66 4.51 -14.73 7.60
C PRO A 66 3.74 -15.81 6.85
N GLY A 67 4.40 -16.47 5.88
CA GLY A 67 3.78 -17.50 5.04
C GLY A 67 2.98 -16.97 3.84
N THR A 68 2.94 -15.64 3.65
CA THR A 68 2.35 -14.99 2.48
C THR A 68 3.28 -15.11 1.26
N THR A 69 2.69 -15.26 0.08
CA THR A 69 3.38 -15.06 -1.20
C THR A 69 3.35 -13.58 -1.56
N ILE A 70 4.51 -12.94 -1.66
CA ILE A 70 4.63 -11.53 -2.06
C ILE A 70 4.90 -11.45 -3.56
N ILE A 71 4.20 -10.56 -4.26
CA ILE A 71 4.44 -10.19 -5.65
C ILE A 71 4.91 -8.74 -5.69
N THR A 72 6.09 -8.48 -6.24
CA THR A 72 6.61 -7.12 -6.49
C THR A 72 7.10 -6.97 -7.93
N ASP A 73 7.45 -5.76 -8.34
CA ASP A 73 8.29 -5.58 -9.52
C ASP A 73 9.71 -6.17 -9.30
N GLU A 74 10.51 -6.25 -10.37
CA GLU A 74 11.90 -6.74 -10.32
C GLU A 74 12.89 -5.79 -9.61
N TRP A 75 12.42 -4.90 -8.75
CA TRP A 75 13.31 -3.89 -8.20
C TRP A 75 14.30 -4.47 -7.19
N ARG A 76 15.55 -3.98 -7.27
CA ARG A 76 16.69 -4.58 -6.54
C ARG A 76 16.48 -4.57 -5.03
N ALA A 77 15.70 -3.61 -4.51
CA ALA A 77 15.40 -3.50 -3.10
C ALA A 77 14.72 -4.76 -2.54
N TYR A 78 13.93 -5.45 -3.36
CA TYR A 78 13.11 -6.60 -2.98
C TYR A 78 13.85 -7.94 -2.98
N ARG A 79 15.08 -8.00 -3.51
CA ARG A 79 15.85 -9.26 -3.58
C ARG A 79 16.09 -9.94 -2.23
N ARG A 80 15.97 -9.20 -1.12
CA ARG A 80 16.13 -9.73 0.24
C ARG A 80 14.83 -10.28 0.84
N LEU A 81 13.67 -10.11 0.20
CA LEU A 81 12.38 -10.62 0.71
C LEU A 81 12.37 -12.14 0.85
N ALA A 82 12.97 -12.86 -0.10
CA ALA A 82 13.11 -14.31 -0.04
C ALA A 82 13.90 -14.79 1.20
N VAL A 83 14.81 -13.95 1.72
CA VAL A 83 15.61 -14.26 2.93
C VAL A 83 14.79 -14.05 4.21
N SER A 84 13.73 -13.24 4.15
CA SER A 84 12.86 -12.90 5.29
C SER A 84 11.71 -13.88 5.51
N GLY A 85 11.74 -15.06 4.88
CA GLY A 85 10.72 -16.11 5.08
C GLY A 85 9.44 -15.94 4.25
N PHE A 86 9.45 -15.06 3.24
CA PHE A 86 8.35 -14.90 2.29
C PHE A 86 8.65 -15.66 1.00
N ALA A 87 7.64 -16.34 0.44
CA ALA A 87 7.70 -16.73 -0.97
C ALA A 87 7.62 -15.44 -1.79
N HIS A 88 8.53 -15.26 -2.74
CA HIS A 88 8.62 -14.02 -3.52
C HIS A 88 8.57 -14.32 -5.01
N LEU A 89 7.59 -13.70 -5.68
CA LEU A 89 7.47 -13.67 -7.14
C LEU A 89 7.74 -12.24 -7.61
N THR A 90 8.39 -12.12 -8.76
CA THR A 90 8.72 -10.83 -9.36
C THR A 90 8.10 -10.68 -10.72
N VAL A 91 7.66 -9.48 -11.06
CA VAL A 91 7.08 -9.15 -12.36
C VAL A 91 8.01 -8.21 -13.10
N ASN A 92 8.36 -8.59 -14.33
CA ASN A 92 9.19 -7.75 -15.18
C ASN A 92 8.36 -6.77 -16.01
N HIS A 93 8.04 -5.61 -15.45
CA HIS A 93 7.25 -4.57 -16.12
C HIS A 93 7.88 -4.01 -17.42
N LYS A 94 9.14 -4.33 -17.72
CA LYS A 94 9.77 -3.94 -18.99
C LYS A 94 9.34 -4.84 -20.15
N TYR A 95 9.08 -6.11 -19.87
CA TYR A 95 8.82 -7.12 -20.89
C TYR A 95 7.39 -7.65 -20.84
N ASN A 96 6.79 -7.75 -19.65
CA ASN A 96 5.50 -8.41 -19.46
C ASN A 96 4.63 -7.66 -18.42
N PHE A 97 3.32 -7.53 -18.72
CA PHE A 97 2.31 -7.02 -17.77
C PHE A 97 1.77 -8.11 -16.82
N VAL A 98 1.97 -9.37 -17.21
CA VAL A 98 1.68 -10.59 -16.45
C VAL A 98 2.85 -11.52 -16.74
N ASP A 99 3.52 -12.02 -15.70
CA ASP A 99 4.60 -12.96 -15.91
C ASP A 99 4.08 -14.24 -16.60
N PRO A 100 4.62 -14.64 -17.76
CA PRO A 100 4.07 -15.75 -18.53
C PRO A 100 4.35 -17.14 -17.91
N GLN A 101 5.25 -17.25 -16.92
CA GLN A 101 5.56 -18.52 -16.25
C GLN A 101 4.82 -18.66 -14.92
N SER A 102 4.75 -17.58 -14.14
CA SER A 102 4.14 -17.59 -12.81
C SER A 102 2.76 -16.93 -12.75
N GLU A 103 2.28 -16.35 -13.86
CA GLU A 103 1.04 -15.56 -13.95
C GLU A 103 0.98 -14.38 -12.94
N ALA A 104 2.14 -13.97 -12.43
CA ALA A 104 2.23 -12.92 -11.42
C ALA A 104 2.03 -11.53 -12.04
N HIS A 105 1.34 -10.64 -11.33
CA HIS A 105 1.12 -9.25 -11.73
C HIS A 105 0.86 -8.36 -10.50
N THR A 106 1.07 -7.05 -10.62
CA THR A 106 0.83 -6.03 -9.57
C THR A 106 -0.34 -5.10 -9.90
N GLN A 107 -1.22 -5.51 -10.81
CA GLN A 107 -2.33 -4.69 -11.31
C GLN A 107 -3.34 -4.27 -10.21
N ASN A 108 -3.54 -5.07 -9.16
CA ASN A 108 -4.47 -4.71 -8.10
C ASN A 108 -3.93 -3.55 -7.27
N ILE A 109 -2.64 -3.58 -6.92
CA ILE A 109 -2.01 -2.46 -6.19
C ILE A 109 -1.91 -1.21 -7.07
N GLU A 110 -1.56 -1.36 -8.36
CA GLU A 110 -1.57 -0.25 -9.32
C GLU A 110 -2.95 0.43 -9.41
N ARG A 111 -4.02 -0.38 -9.42
CA ARG A 111 -5.40 0.12 -9.40
C ARG A 111 -5.74 0.78 -8.07
N ALA A 112 -5.32 0.19 -6.94
CA ALA A 112 -5.59 0.71 -5.60
C ALA A 112 -5.02 2.12 -5.41
N TRP A 113 -3.92 2.47 -6.08
CA TRP A 113 -3.37 3.82 -6.05
C TRP A 113 -4.25 4.90 -6.68
N ARG A 114 -5.23 4.54 -7.52
CA ARG A 114 -6.04 5.54 -8.25
C ARG A 114 -6.88 6.39 -7.32
N SER A 115 -7.67 5.77 -6.44
CA SER A 115 -8.58 6.48 -5.55
C SER A 115 -7.88 7.51 -4.65
N PRO A 116 -6.84 7.14 -3.87
CA PRO A 116 -6.20 8.10 -2.97
C PRO A 116 -5.46 9.20 -3.75
N LYS A 117 -4.96 8.92 -4.97
CA LYS A 117 -4.38 9.97 -5.84
C LYS A 117 -5.43 10.92 -6.40
N ASP A 118 -6.61 10.42 -6.75
CA ASP A 118 -7.70 11.24 -7.25
C ASP A 118 -8.29 12.11 -6.14
N GLU A 119 -8.46 11.58 -4.94
CA GLU A 119 -8.85 12.33 -3.73
C GLU A 119 -7.87 13.46 -3.42
N ASN A 120 -6.56 13.16 -3.40
CA ASN A 120 -5.50 14.16 -3.24
C ASN A 120 -5.54 15.23 -4.34
N ARG A 121 -5.88 14.86 -5.58
CA ARG A 121 -6.05 15.82 -6.67
C ARG A 121 -7.26 16.72 -6.47
N GLN A 122 -8.39 16.16 -6.04
CA GLN A 122 -9.62 16.91 -5.76
C GLN A 122 -9.42 17.93 -4.63
N MET A 123 -8.58 17.60 -3.65
CA MET A 123 -8.18 18.50 -2.56
C MET A 123 -7.13 19.55 -2.96
N ASN A 124 -6.78 19.66 -4.26
CA ASN A 124 -5.71 20.54 -4.77
C ASN A 124 -4.31 20.25 -4.18
N GLY A 125 -4.08 19.00 -3.80
CA GLY A 125 -2.89 18.56 -3.08
C GLY A 125 -3.04 18.72 -1.57
N THR A 126 -2.66 17.67 -0.87
CA THR A 126 -2.66 17.58 0.59
C THR A 126 -1.35 18.12 1.19
N ASP A 127 -1.44 18.84 2.30
CA ASP A 127 -0.25 19.16 3.10
C ASP A 127 0.32 17.87 3.71
N ARG A 128 1.65 17.69 3.65
CA ARG A 128 2.33 16.44 4.02
C ARG A 128 2.03 15.97 5.43
N ASN A 129 1.83 16.90 6.34
CA ASN A 129 1.55 16.58 7.74
C ASN A 129 0.23 15.81 7.91
N PHE A 130 -0.63 15.79 6.90
CA PHE A 130 -1.92 15.10 6.92
C PHE A 130 -1.98 13.90 5.98
N ILE A 131 -0.96 13.64 5.14
CA ILE A 131 -1.03 12.53 4.17
C ILE A 131 -1.32 11.20 4.89
N ASP A 132 -0.63 10.94 6.00
CA ASP A 132 -0.87 9.72 6.78
C ASP A 132 -2.30 9.62 7.30
N SER A 133 -2.87 10.74 7.78
CA SER A 133 -4.26 10.79 8.24
C SER A 133 -5.25 10.50 7.11
N TYR A 134 -5.05 11.09 5.92
CA TYR A 134 -5.91 10.84 4.77
C TYR A 134 -5.77 9.41 4.22
N LEU A 135 -4.57 8.84 4.24
CA LEU A 135 -4.38 7.43 3.88
C LEU A 135 -5.08 6.52 4.88
N CYS A 136 -5.01 6.83 6.18
CA CYS A 136 -5.71 6.10 7.22
C CYS A 136 -7.22 6.15 7.02
N GLU A 137 -7.77 7.34 6.79
CA GLU A 137 -9.19 7.55 6.47
C GLU A 137 -9.59 6.76 5.21
N HIS A 138 -8.80 6.85 4.15
CA HIS A 138 -9.04 6.14 2.90
C HIS A 138 -9.10 4.62 3.11
N ILE A 139 -8.10 4.05 3.80
CA ILE A 139 -8.03 2.62 4.11
C ILE A 139 -9.22 2.21 5.00
N TRP A 140 -9.54 3.00 6.02
CA TRP A 140 -10.70 2.75 6.87
C TRP A 140 -12.01 2.75 6.08
N GLY A 141 -12.19 3.71 5.18
CA GLY A 141 -13.33 3.80 4.27
C GLY A 141 -13.49 2.55 3.40
N THR A 142 -12.38 2.00 2.88
CA THR A 142 -12.43 0.75 2.10
C THR A 142 -12.88 -0.48 2.92
N ARG A 143 -12.75 -0.45 4.25
CA ARG A 143 -13.17 -1.54 5.16
C ARG A 143 -14.63 -1.45 5.59
N LEU A 144 -15.28 -0.31 5.36
CA LEU A 144 -16.67 -0.10 5.78
C LEU A 144 -17.64 -1.08 5.11
N ASN A 145 -17.35 -1.58 3.90
CA ASN A 145 -18.18 -2.59 3.21
C ASN A 145 -19.69 -2.24 3.17
N GLY A 146 -20.02 -0.94 3.05
CA GLY A 146 -21.40 -0.45 3.01
C GLY A 146 -22.03 -0.17 4.39
N ARG A 147 -21.26 -0.31 5.48
CA ARG A 147 -21.65 0.19 6.81
C ARG A 147 -21.73 1.71 6.80
N ASP A 148 -22.60 2.23 7.66
CA ASP A 148 -22.63 3.66 7.95
C ASP A 148 -21.31 4.08 8.61
N PRO A 149 -20.61 5.12 8.10
CA PRO A 149 -19.35 5.58 8.66
C PRO A 149 -19.45 6.04 10.12
N PHE A 150 -20.57 6.67 10.50
CA PHE A 150 -20.74 7.17 11.86
C PHE A 150 -20.89 6.01 12.86
N ASP A 151 -21.68 5.00 12.51
CA ASP A 151 -21.81 3.81 13.36
C ASP A 151 -20.49 3.03 13.44
N ALA A 152 -19.78 2.89 12.32
CA ALA A 152 -18.51 2.18 12.28
C ALA A 152 -17.43 2.82 13.15
N ILE A 153 -17.32 4.16 13.14
CA ILE A 153 -16.30 4.84 13.95
C ILE A 153 -16.62 4.76 15.44
N LEU A 154 -17.91 4.77 15.82
CA LEU A 154 -18.32 4.58 17.21
C LEU A 154 -17.98 3.18 17.72
N ASP A 155 -18.21 2.15 16.91
CA ASP A 155 -17.84 0.77 17.26
C ASP A 155 -16.33 0.61 17.41
N ASP A 156 -15.54 1.22 16.53
CA ASP A 156 -14.07 1.17 16.60
C ASP A 156 -13.56 1.88 17.88
N ILE A 157 -14.14 3.03 18.24
CA ILE A 157 -13.82 3.73 19.49
C ILE A 157 -14.20 2.88 20.71
N ALA A 158 -15.39 2.27 20.70
CA ALA A 158 -15.85 1.42 21.80
C ALA A 158 -14.94 0.18 21.96
N GLY A 159 -14.54 -0.44 20.86
CA GLY A 159 -13.60 -1.56 20.84
C GLY A 159 -12.23 -1.19 21.38
N PHE A 160 -11.70 -0.02 20.97
CA PHE A 160 -10.43 0.50 21.47
C PHE A 160 -10.45 0.68 23.00
N LEU A 161 -11.46 1.39 23.52
CA LEU A 161 -11.60 1.65 24.97
C LEU A 161 -11.82 0.37 25.79
N SER A 162 -12.43 -0.65 25.19
CA SER A 162 -12.65 -1.95 25.84
C SER A 162 -11.39 -2.82 25.88
N SER A 163 -10.43 -2.59 24.98
CA SER A 163 -9.17 -3.35 24.89
C SER A 163 -8.06 -2.84 25.82
N GLU A 164 -8.23 -1.66 26.40
CA GLU A 164 -7.31 -1.05 27.37
C GLU A 164 -7.65 -1.38 28.84
N ASN A 165 -8.70 -2.18 29.09
CA ASN A 165 -9.08 -2.72 30.40
C ASN A 165 -8.83 -4.24 30.48
#